data_AF-A0A4R7T8C4-F1
#
_entry.id   AF-A0A4R7T8C4-F1
#
_cell.length_a   1.000
_cell.length_b   1.000
_cell.length_c   1.000
_cell.angle_alpha   90.00
_cell.angle_beta   90.00
_cell.angle_gamma   90.00
#
_symmetry.space_group_name_H-M   'P 1'
#
loop_
_entity.id
_entity.type
_entity.pdbx_description
1 polymer ?
#
loop_
_entity_poly.entity_id
_entity_poly.type
_entity_poly.pdbx_seq_one_letter_code
_entity_poly.pdbx_strand_id
1 'polypeptide(L)' 'MGWFIFLVLVVGAVAAYRFRVPLIAKLTGQPQHRIQRAIDRRKDGRK' A
#
# COMPACT_ATOMS: atom_id res chain seq x y z
N MET A 1 19.38 -5.30 21.47
CA MET A 1 19.77 -4.70 20.17
C MET A 1 18.98 -5.25 18.97
N GLY A 2 18.72 -6.56 18.85
CA GLY A 2 17.93 -7.13 17.74
C GLY A 2 16.47 -6.66 17.62
N TRP A 3 15.81 -6.33 18.74
CA TRP A 3 14.43 -5.82 18.74
C TRP A 3 14.28 -4.51 17.95
N PHE A 4 15.28 -3.62 18.01
CA PHE A 4 15.24 -2.34 17.30
C PHE A 4 15.33 -2.54 15.78
N ILE A 5 16.17 -3.47 15.33
CA ILE A 5 16.30 -3.87 13.92
C ILE A 5 14.98 -4.46 13.41
N PHE A 6 14.33 -5.31 14.22
CA PHE A 6 13.02 -5.86 13.88
C PHE A 6 11.97 -4.76 13.73
N LEU A 7 11.95 -3.78 14.65
CA LEU A 7 11.01 -2.67 14.62
C LEU A 7 11.22 -1.79 13.37
N VAL A 8 12.48 -1.49 13.01
CA VAL A 8 12.80 -0.76 11.77
C VAL A 8 12.37 -1.55 10.53
N LEU A 9 12.58 -2.86 10.50
CA LEU A 9 12.15 -3.73 9.40
C LEU A 9 10.63 -3.72 9.23
N VAL A 10 9.89 -3.88 10.33
CA VAL A 10 8.42 -3.87 10.31
C VAL A 10 7.91 -2.50 9.87
N VAL A 11 8.44 -1.41 10.43
CA VAL A 11 8.04 -0.05 10.04
C VAL A 11 8.35 0.23 8.58
N GLY A 12 9.53 -0.18 8.08
CA GLY A 12 9.91 -0.04 6.68
C GLY A 12 8.99 -0.84 5.75
N ALA A 13 8.66 -2.08 6.12
CA ALA A 13 7.74 -2.94 5.36
C ALA A 13 6.32 -2.36 5.32
N VAL A 14 5.81 -1.87 6.45
CA VAL A 14 4.48 -1.25 6.57
C VAL A 14 4.43 0.05 5.78
N ALA A 15 5.46 0.89 5.89
CA ALA A 15 5.56 2.13 5.13
C ALA A 15 5.58 1.83 3.62
N ALA A 16 6.42 0.90 3.16
CA ALA A 16 6.43 0.49 1.75
C ALA A 16 5.06 -0.02 1.28
N TYR A 17 4.38 -0.83 2.10
CA TYR A 17 3.05 -1.35 1.79
C TYR A 17 1.97 -0.26 1.72
N ARG A 18 2.02 0.73 2.62
CA ARG A 18 1.08 1.85 2.67
C ARG A 18 1.34 2.85 1.54
N PHE A 19 2.61 3.16 1.26
CA PHE A 19 3.02 4.16 0.28
C PHE A 19 2.99 3.65 -1.17
N ARG A 20 2.98 2.33 -1.42
CA ARG A 20 2.85 1.80 -2.79
C ARG A 20 1.63 2.36 -3.55
N VAL A 21 0.49 2.50 -2.87
CA VAL A 21 -0.77 2.92 -3.50
C VAL A 21 -0.74 4.41 -3.88
N PRO A 22 -0.38 5.36 -2.99
CA PRO A 22 -0.20 6.76 -3.38
C PRO A 22 0.97 6.96 -4.35
N LEU A 23 2.05 6.17 -4.28
CA LEU A 23 3.14 6.24 -5.26
C LEU A 23 2.67 5.83 -6.64
N ILE A 24 1.98 4.70 -6.77
CA ILE A 24 1.40 4.26 -8.04
C ILE A 24 0.36 5.27 -8.52
N ALA A 25 -0.48 5.81 -7.62
CA ALA A 25 -1.45 6.86 -7.97
C ALA A 25 -0.78 8.13 -8.49
N LYS A 26 0.33 8.57 -7.88
CA LYS A 26 1.12 9.72 -8.33
C LYS A 26 1.83 9.45 -9.65
N LEU A 27 2.43 8.27 -9.83
CA LEU A 27 3.10 7.87 -11.07
C LEU A 27 2.13 7.73 -12.25
N THR A 28 0.95 7.20 -11.99
CA THR A 28 -0.08 6.99 -13.02
C THR A 28 -0.97 8.22 -13.23
N GLY A 29 -0.80 9.27 -12.42
CA GLY A 29 -1.67 10.45 -12.41
C GLY A 29 -3.13 10.14 -12.06
N GLN A 30 -3.43 8.92 -11.61
CA GLN A 30 -4.80 8.49 -11.34
C GLN A 30 -5.24 8.92 -9.95
N PRO A 31 -6.48 9.44 -9.79
CA PRO A 31 -7.03 9.76 -8.49
C PRO A 31 -7.05 8.49 -7.63
N GLN A 32 -6.52 8.60 -6.43
CA GLN A 32 -6.40 7.48 -5.48
C GLN A 32 -7.75 6.81 -5.22
N HIS A 33 -8.84 7.57 -5.27
CA HIS A 33 -10.22 7.08 -5.13
C HIS A 33 -10.64 6.08 -6.23
N ARG A 34 -10.15 6.23 -7.47
CA ARG A 34 -10.46 5.31 -8.57
C ARG A 34 -9.71 4.01 -8.42
N ILE A 35 -8.45 4.07 -8.00
CA ILE A 35 -7.63 2.90 -7.71
C ILE A 35 -8.22 2.14 -6.52
N GLN A 36 -8.63 2.84 -5.46
CA GLN A 36 -9.29 2.24 -4.30
C GLN A 36 -10.57 1.51 -4.70
N ARG A 37 -11.45 2.13 -5.51
CA ARG A 37 -12.68 1.48 -6.03
C ARG A 37 -12.38 0.29 -6.93
N ALA A 38 -11.36 0.37 -7.78
CA ALA A 38 -10.98 -0.74 -8.66
C ALA A 38 -10.44 -1.92 -7.85
N ILE A 39 -9.65 -1.66 -6.82
CA ILE A 39 -9.16 -2.66 -5.88
C ILE A 39 -10.31 -3.27 -5.07
N ASP A 40 -11.24 -2.45 -4.55
CA ASP A 40 -12.41 -2.96 -3.82
C ASP A 40 -13.30 -3.85 -4.69
N ARG A 41 -13.60 -3.43 -5.94
CA ARG A 41 -14.33 -4.28 -6.88
C ARG A 41 -13.63 -5.61 -7.16
N ARG A 42 -12.30 -5.61 -7.27
CA ARG A 42 -11.50 -6.84 -7.45
C ARG A 42 -11.51 -7.73 -6.21
N LYS A 43 -11.58 -7.13 -5.02
CA LYS A 43 -11.61 -7.84 -3.73
C LYS A 43 -12.96 -8.49 -3.50
N ASP A 44 -14.07 -7.80 -3.82
CA ASP A 44 -15.43 -8.35 -3.72
C ASP A 44 -15.72 -9.41 -4.79
N GLY A 45 -15.19 -9.26 -6.01
CA GLY A 45 -15.30 -10.28 -7.07
C GLY A 45 -14.48 -11.54 -6.83
N ARG A 46 -13.78 -11.64 -5.69
CA ARG A 46 -12.97 -12.81 -5.28
C ARG A 46 -13.55 -13.56 -4.08
N LYS A 47 -14.83 -13.28 -3.74
CA LYS A 47 -15.64 -14.11 -2.82
C LYS A 47 -16.26 -15.29 -3.55
#